data_AF-A0A971Q4R7-F1
#
_entry.id   AF-A0A971Q4R7-F1
#
_cell.length_a   1.000
_cell.length_b   1.000
_cell.length_c   1.000
_cell.angle_alpha   90.00
_cell.angle_beta   90.00
_cell.angle_gamma   90.00
#
_symmetry.space_group_name_H-M   'P 1'
#
loop_
_entity.id
_entity.type
_entity.pdbx_description
1 polymer ?
#
loop_
_entity_poly.entity_id
_entity_poly.type
_entity_poly.pdbx_seq_one_letter_code
_entity_poly.pdbx_strand_id
1 'polypeptide(L)' 'TIADLAVATNAGQIKTGAPCRTDRVAKYNQLLRIEEELGGQAVYGSAVWRKF' A
#
# COMPACT_ATOMS: atom_id res chain seq x y z
N THR A 1 -2.67 -5.62 8.84
CA THR A 1 -1.22 -5.35 8.78
C THR A 1 -0.97 -3.84 8.63
N ILE A 2 0.28 -3.36 8.63
CA ILE A 2 0.59 -1.92 8.38
C ILE A 2 0.24 -1.46 6.96
N ALA A 3 0.10 -2.38 6.00
CA ALA A 3 -0.41 -2.06 4.66
C ALA A 3 -1.84 -1.53 4.73
N ASP A 4 -2.72 -2.21 5.48
CA ASP A 4 -4.11 -1.82 5.68
C ASP A 4 -4.21 -0.44 6.37
N LEU A 5 -3.36 -0.19 7.37
CA LEU A 5 -3.28 1.11 8.04
C LEU A 5 -2.88 2.22 7.06
N ALA A 6 -1.86 2.00 6.22
CA ALA A 6 -1.40 3.00 5.28
C ALA A 6 -2.46 3.35 4.21
N VAL A 7 -3.24 2.37 3.77
CA VAL A 7 -4.36 2.61 2.84
C VAL A 7 -5.51 3.33 3.55
N ALA A 8 -5.91 2.87 4.74
CA ALA A 8 -7.03 3.44 5.48
C ALA A 8 -6.81 4.91 5.90
N THR A 9 -5.57 5.30 6.20
CA THR A 9 -5.22 6.69 6.51
C THR A 9 -4.89 7.53 5.27
N ASN A 10 -4.97 6.94 4.08
CA ASN A 10 -4.58 7.57 2.82
C ASN A 10 -3.16 8.17 2.88
N ALA A 11 -2.21 7.44 3.48
CA ALA A 11 -0.84 7.92 3.72
C ALA A 11 -0.06 8.20 2.42
N GLY A 12 -0.48 7.62 1.29
CA GLY A 12 0.15 7.80 -0.03
C GLY A 12 1.52 7.16 -0.21
N GLN A 13 2.17 6.74 0.88
CA GLN A 13 3.46 6.06 0.89
C GLN A 13 3.54 5.07 2.06
N ILE A 14 4.37 4.05 1.89
CA ILE A 14 4.68 3.10 2.97
C ILE A 14 6.10 2.56 2.79
N LYS A 15 6.85 2.49 3.90
CA LYS A 15 8.16 1.84 3.92
C LYS A 15 8.10 0.59 4.78
N THR A 16 8.18 -0.57 4.15
CA THR A 16 8.10 -1.87 4.84
C THR A 16 9.31 -2.76 4.62
N GLY A 17 10.39 -2.25 4.01
CA GLY A 17 11.65 -2.97 3.80
C GLY A 17 12.04 -3.09 2.32
N ALA A 18 12.92 -4.04 2.02
CA ALA A 18 13.15 -4.51 0.65
C ALA A 18 12.14 -5.64 0.31
N PRO A 19 11.90 -5.94 -0.97
CA PRO A 19 11.04 -7.04 -1.40
C PRO A 19 11.73 -8.41 -1.20
N CYS A 20 12.18 -8.67 0.02
CA CYS A 20 12.86 -9.91 0.42
C CYS A 20 12.41 -10.33 1.81
N ARG A 21 12.45 -11.64 2.07
CA ARG A 21 11.91 -12.30 3.27
C ARG A 21 10.39 -12.21 3.40
N THR A 22 9.77 -13.34 3.79
CA THR A 22 8.32 -13.54 3.83
C THR A 22 7.59 -12.47 4.62
N ASP A 23 8.10 -12.08 5.79
CA ASP A 23 7.43 -11.09 6.62
C ASP A 23 7.28 -9.74 5.91
N ARG A 24 8.27 -9.31 5.12
CA ARG A 24 8.23 -8.02 4.39
C ARG A 24 7.34 -8.14 3.15
N VAL A 25 7.51 -9.22 2.40
CA VAL A 25 6.70 -9.55 1.20
C VAL A 25 5.21 -9.64 1.53
N ALA A 26 4.84 -10.16 2.71
CA ALA A 26 3.45 -10.23 3.14
C ALA A 26 2.74 -8.86 3.14
N LYS A 27 3.45 -7.75 3.43
CA LYS A 27 2.88 -6.39 3.42
C LYS A 27 2.65 -5.92 1.98
N TYR A 28 3.59 -6.19 1.08
CA TYR A 28 3.43 -5.85 -0.34
C TYR A 28 2.30 -6.66 -0.99
N ASN A 29 2.22 -7.95 -0.69
CA ASN A 29 1.12 -8.80 -1.17
C ASN A 29 -0.24 -8.34 -0.62
N GLN A 30 -0.27 -7.80 0.60
CA GLN A 30 -1.49 -7.21 1.13
C GLN A 30 -1.92 -5.97 0.35
N LEU A 31 -0.99 -5.12 -0.09
CA LEU A 31 -1.32 -3.99 -0.96
C LEU A 31 -1.90 -4.44 -2.31
N LEU A 32 -1.37 -5.51 -2.89
CA LEU A 32 -1.91 -6.09 -4.13
C LEU A 32 -3.34 -6.60 -3.95
N ARG A 33 -3.64 -7.29 -2.84
CA ARG A 33 -5.00 -7.75 -2.54
C ARG A 33 -5.98 -6.60 -2.32
N ILE A 34 -5.55 -5.56 -1.60
CA ILE A 34 -6.39 -4.37 -1.37
C ILE A 34 -6.65 -3.63 -2.69
N GLU A 35 -5.66 -3.54 -3.57
CA GLU A 35 -5.82 -2.92 -4.89
C GLU A 35 -6.81 -3.70 -5.76
N GLU A 36 -6.71 -5.04 -5.78
CA GLU A 36 -7.67 -5.92 -6.45
C GLU A 36 -9.09 -5.76 -5.89
N GLU A 37 -9.24 -5.67 -4.55
CA GLU A 37 -10.52 -5.50 -3.87
C GLU A 37 -11.18 -4.15 -4.19
N LEU A 38 -10.42 -3.06 -4.19
CA LEU A 38 -10.92 -1.71 -4.46
C LEU A 38 -11.16 -1.45 -5.94
N GLY A 39 -10.42 -2.13 -6.83
CA GLY A 39 -10.50 -1.95 -8.27
C GLY A 39 -10.42 -0.46 -8.67
N GLY A 40 -11.38 0.00 -9.46
CA GLY A 40 -11.43 1.39 -9.96
C GLY A 40 -11.68 2.47 -8.89
N GLN A 41 -11.93 2.10 -7.63
CA GLN A 41 -12.10 3.06 -6.54
C GLN A 41 -10.76 3.50 -5.92
N ALA A 42 -9.69 2.74 -6.15
CA ALA A 42 -8.35 3.07 -5.67
C ALA A 42 -7.59 3.93 -6.69
N VAL A 43 -6.70 4.79 -6.18
CA VAL A 43 -5.71 5.52 -6.99
C VAL A 43 -4.33 5.26 -6.41
N TYR A 44 -3.34 5.04 -7.28
CA TYR A 44 -1.97 4.84 -6.84
C TYR A 44 -1.44 6.07 -6.06
N GLY A 45 -0.71 5.82 -4.97
CA GLY A 45 -0.33 6.83 -3.97
C GLY A 45 0.49 8.02 -4.50
N SER A 46 1.06 7.94 -5.71
CA SER A 46 1.78 9.08 -6.33
C SER A 46 0.89 10.31 -6.53
N ALA A 47 -0.42 10.14 -6.72
CA ALA A 47 -1.37 11.25 -6.81
C ALA A 47 -1.58 11.96 -5.46
N VAL A 48 -1.41 11.24 -4.35
CA VAL A 48 -1.53 11.78 -2.99
C VAL A 48 -0.23 12.44 -2.55
N TRP A 49 0.91 11.80 -2.83
CA TRP A 49 2.23 12.30 -2.41
C TRP A 49 2.59 13.64 -3.09
N ARG A 50 2.21 13.85 -4.35
CA ARG A 50 2.46 15.13 -5.07
C ARG A 50 1.72 16.34 -4.51
N LYS A 51 0.82 16.17 -3.54
CA LYS A 51 0.10 17.29 -2.90
C LYS A 51 0.87 17.94 -1.75
N PHE A 52 2.04 17.42 -1.38
CA PHE A 52 2.90 17.95 -0.32
C PHE A 52 4.28 18.35 -0.85
#